data_AF-A0A2V8L3Z6-F1
#
_entry.id   AF-A0A2V8L3Z6-F1
#
_cell.length_a   1.000
_cell.length_b   1.000
_cell.length_c   1.000
_cell.angle_alpha   90.00
_cell.angle_beta   90.00
_cell.angle_gamma   90.00
#
_symmetry.space_group_name_H-M   'P 1'
#
loop_
_entity.id
_entity.type
_entity.pdbx_description
1 polymer ?
#
loop_
_entity_poly.entity_id
_entity_poly.type
_entity_poly.pdbx_seq_one_letter_code
_entity_poly.pdbx_strand_id
1 'polypeptide(L)'
;MGGPKLLVFVLLVSGILYGQGQPVEKISPDVRTIQNAVNDVVGTPAPWGGVLQVAKGAYLDGYGIVVSLEVAFDPPVNPFSPQKTPEEIRSTAAQRLKDVQEKLTNVLKQKVAQLESVGPAESVSVVLNILNTNPAYLPDMPSQIIFSVKKQDTARVSLRQYK
;
A
#
# COMPACT_ATOMS: atom_id res chain seq x y z
N MET A 1 43.17 -23.74 -34.34
CA MET A 1 43.37 -23.21 -32.96
C MET A 1 42.65 -21.86 -32.86
N GLY A 2 41.35 -21.85 -32.52
CA GLY A 2 40.55 -20.63 -32.39
C GLY A 2 39.88 -20.62 -31.02
N GLY A 3 40.49 -19.91 -30.08
CA GLY A 3 40.26 -20.09 -28.64
C GLY A 3 38.99 -19.43 -28.07
N PRO A 4 38.60 -19.82 -26.84
CA PRO A 4 37.32 -19.55 -26.17
C PRO A 4 37.13 -18.11 -25.69
N LYS A 5 37.82 -17.14 -26.30
CA LYS A 5 37.86 -15.74 -25.85
C LYS A 5 36.59 -14.95 -26.18
N LEU A 6 35.83 -15.39 -27.18
CA LEU A 6 34.59 -14.71 -27.59
C LEU A 6 33.44 -14.94 -26.59
N LEU A 7 33.40 -16.10 -25.93
CA LEU A 7 32.30 -16.48 -25.04
C LEU A 7 32.33 -15.73 -23.70
N VAL A 8 33.54 -15.41 -23.22
CA VAL A 8 33.74 -14.67 -21.95
C VAL A 8 33.30 -13.21 -22.07
N PHE A 9 33.43 -12.61 -23.26
CA PHE A 9 33.02 -11.22 -23.50
C PHE A 9 31.50 -11.04 -23.46
N VAL A 10 30.74 -12.02 -23.97
CA VAL A 10 29.26 -11.99 -23.95
C VAL A 10 28.70 -12.14 -22.53
N LEU A 11 29.36 -12.92 -21.68
CA LEU A 11 28.98 -13.11 -20.27
C LEU A 11 29.30 -11.89 -19.39
N LEU A 12 30.34 -11.11 -19.71
CA LEU A 12 30.67 -9.89 -18.96
C LEU A 12 29.75 -8.71 -19.31
N VAL A 13 29.25 -8.62 -20.54
CA VAL A 13 28.35 -7.52 -20.95
C VAL A 13 26.92 -7.73 -20.43
N SER A 14 26.51 -8.98 -20.19
CA SER A 14 25.20 -9.28 -19.62
C SER A 14 25.08 -8.94 -18.12
N GLY A 15 26.19 -8.72 -17.41
CA GLY A 15 26.21 -8.26 -16.02
C GLY A 15 25.93 -6.77 -15.83
N ILE A 16 26.13 -5.94 -16.87
CA ILE A 16 26.01 -4.47 -16.77
C ILE A 16 24.55 -4.02 -16.95
N LEU A 17 23.71 -4.80 -17.62
CA LEU A 17 22.29 -4.47 -17.83
C LEU A 17 21.41 -4.64 -16.59
N TYR A 18 21.89 -5.36 -15.55
CA TYR A 18 21.15 -5.53 -14.30
C TYR A 18 21.56 -4.53 -13.21
N GLY A 19 22.54 -3.65 -13.48
CA GLY A 19 23.13 -2.73 -12.51
C GLY A 19 22.79 -1.25 -12.69
N GLN A 20 22.00 -0.87 -13.70
CA GLN A 20 21.47 0.49 -13.77
C GLN A 20 20.34 0.61 -12.74
N GLY A 21 20.69 1.04 -11.54
CA GLY A 21 19.71 1.48 -10.54
C GLY A 21 18.72 2.44 -11.20
N GLN A 22 17.44 2.24 -10.92
CA GLN A 22 16.35 3.09 -11.42
C GLN A 22 16.73 4.56 -11.21
N PRO A 23 16.54 5.44 -12.21
CA PRO A 23 16.94 6.84 -12.07
C PRO A 23 16.20 7.45 -10.87
N VAL A 24 16.97 7.86 -9.85
CA VAL A 24 16.48 8.41 -8.56
C VAL A 24 15.47 9.55 -8.77
N GLU A 25 15.61 10.28 -9.87
CA GLU A 25 14.74 11.37 -10.30
C GLU A 25 13.28 10.95 -10.50
N LYS A 26 13.02 9.69 -10.88
CA LYS A 26 11.67 9.14 -11.10
C LYS A 26 11.06 8.46 -9.88
N ILE A 27 11.87 8.17 -8.86
CA ILE A 27 11.40 7.48 -7.65
C ILE A 27 10.50 8.41 -6.83
N SER A 28 10.93 9.65 -6.59
CA SER A 28 10.18 10.56 -5.72
C SER A 28 8.79 10.94 -6.27
N PRO A 29 8.60 11.19 -7.59
CA PRO A 29 7.28 11.46 -8.15
C PRO A 29 6.33 10.25 -8.10
N ASP A 30 6.83 9.04 -8.37
CA ASP A 30 6.02 7.82 -8.34
C ASP A 30 5.58 7.46 -6.92
N VAL A 31 6.49 7.59 -5.94
CA VAL A 31 6.15 7.41 -4.53
C VAL A 31 5.06 8.40 -4.11
N ARG A 32 5.19 9.67 -4.49
CA ARG A 32 4.15 10.69 -4.23
C ARG A 32 2.83 10.39 -4.93
N THR A 33 2.87 9.86 -6.14
CA THR A 33 1.68 9.50 -6.92
C THR A 33 0.87 8.43 -6.18
N ILE A 34 1.53 7.39 -5.67
CA ILE A 34 0.84 6.35 -4.88
C ILE A 34 0.39 6.89 -3.53
N GLN A 35 1.22 7.68 -2.82
CA GLN A 35 0.82 8.29 -1.55
C GLN A 35 -0.46 9.13 -1.69
N ASN A 36 -0.52 10.00 -2.70
CA ASN A 36 -1.68 10.85 -2.94
C ASN A 36 -2.91 10.01 -3.26
N ALA A 37 -2.78 9.02 -4.14
CA ALA A 37 -3.89 8.15 -4.50
C ALA A 37 -4.41 7.33 -3.29
N VAL A 38 -3.52 6.91 -2.38
CA VAL A 38 -3.90 6.24 -1.13
C VAL A 38 -4.63 7.22 -0.19
N ASN A 39 -4.12 8.43 -0.04
CA ASN A 39 -4.76 9.47 0.78
C ASN A 39 -6.16 9.82 0.27
N ASP A 40 -6.34 9.96 -1.05
CA ASP A 40 -7.63 10.27 -1.67
C ASP A 40 -8.69 9.18 -1.41
N VAL A 41 -8.26 7.92 -1.37
CA VAL A 41 -9.15 6.77 -1.13
C VAL A 41 -9.58 6.67 0.33
N VAL A 42 -8.62 6.79 1.24
CA VAL A 42 -8.84 6.52 2.66
C VAL A 42 -9.38 7.75 3.39
N GLY A 43 -9.22 8.93 2.79
CA GLY A 43 -9.79 10.19 3.24
C GLY A 43 -8.75 11.10 3.92
N THR A 44 -9.16 12.35 4.16
CA THR A 44 -8.35 13.30 4.93
C THR A 44 -8.50 13.06 6.44
N PRO A 45 -7.49 13.44 7.24
CA PRO A 45 -7.59 13.37 8.69
C PRO A 45 -8.79 14.16 9.19
N ALA A 46 -9.69 13.51 9.92
CA ALA A 46 -10.85 14.16 10.54
C ALA A 46 -10.77 14.01 12.07
N PRO A 47 -11.11 15.05 12.85
CA PRO A 47 -10.91 15.07 14.31
C PRO A 47 -11.70 14.00 15.08
N TRP A 48 -12.73 13.40 14.45
CA TRP A 48 -13.68 12.49 15.09
C TRP A 48 -13.83 11.15 14.34
N GLY A 49 -12.78 10.72 13.62
CA GLY A 49 -12.69 9.41 12.95
C GLY A 49 -12.28 9.52 11.47
N GLY A 50 -11.34 8.69 11.02
CA GLY A 50 -10.74 8.77 9.69
C GLY A 50 -9.26 8.34 9.67
N VAL A 51 -8.47 8.94 8.77
CA VAL A 51 -7.02 8.78 8.70
C VAL A 51 -6.35 9.47 9.89
N LEU A 52 -5.64 8.71 10.72
CA LEU A 52 -4.89 9.24 11.86
C LEU A 52 -3.50 9.70 11.43
N GLN A 53 -2.89 8.98 10.49
CA GLN A 53 -1.63 9.35 9.88
C GLN A 53 -1.73 9.23 8.37
N VAL A 54 -1.45 10.36 7.70
CA VAL A 54 -1.37 10.47 6.23
C VAL A 54 -0.35 9.46 5.68
N ALA A 55 -0.62 8.94 4.49
CA ALA A 55 0.21 7.95 3.84
C ALA A 55 1.67 8.40 3.68
N LYS A 56 2.60 7.60 4.20
CA LYS A 56 4.06 7.77 4.09
C LYS A 56 4.61 6.72 3.14
N GLY A 57 5.21 7.18 2.04
CA GLY A 57 5.80 6.33 1.02
C GLY A 57 7.31 6.27 1.12
N ALA A 58 7.86 5.10 0.80
CA ALA A 58 9.28 4.85 0.61
C ALA A 58 9.47 3.97 -0.61
N TYR A 59 10.65 4.07 -1.24
CA TYR A 59 11.10 3.12 -2.24
C TYR A 59 12.17 2.23 -1.63
N LEU A 60 12.06 0.93 -1.85
CA LEU A 60 12.99 -0.08 -1.37
C LEU A 60 13.62 -0.77 -2.58
N ASP A 61 14.93 -0.63 -2.75
CA ASP A 61 15.65 -1.20 -3.89
C ASP A 61 15.42 -2.72 -4.01
N GLY A 62 15.03 -3.17 -5.21
CA GLY A 62 14.75 -4.58 -5.48
C GLY A 62 13.39 -5.07 -4.97
N TYR A 63 12.63 -4.22 -4.28
CA TYR A 63 11.27 -4.53 -3.81
C TYR A 63 10.22 -3.62 -4.44
N GLY A 64 10.52 -2.32 -4.60
CA GLY A 64 9.62 -1.30 -5.16
C GLY A 64 9.06 -0.36 -4.09
N ILE A 65 7.83 0.12 -4.28
CA ILE A 65 7.24 1.16 -3.43
C ILE A 65 6.50 0.53 -2.24
N VAL A 66 6.73 1.06 -1.05
CA VAL A 66 5.95 0.75 0.16
C VAL A 66 5.30 2.03 0.68
N VAL A 67 3.99 2.00 0.87
CA VAL A 67 3.22 3.09 1.46
C VAL A 67 2.58 2.61 2.75
N SER A 68 2.73 3.35 3.84
CA SER A 68 2.14 3.03 5.14
C SER A 68 1.24 4.16 5.62
N LEU A 69 0.09 3.82 6.19
CA LEU A 69 -0.82 4.78 6.80
C LEU A 69 -1.49 4.19 8.05
N GLU A 70 -2.12 5.05 8.85
CA GLU A 70 -2.86 4.65 10.05
C GLU A 70 -4.28 5.20 10.01
N VAL A 71 -5.26 4.36 10.34
CA VAL A 71 -6.70 4.70 10.29
C VAL A 71 -7.46 4.22 11.53
N ALA A 72 -8.54 4.93 11.86
CA ALA A 72 -9.59 4.44 12.74
C ALA A 72 -10.93 4.49 12.01
N PHE A 73 -11.63 3.34 11.94
CA PHE A 73 -12.89 3.26 11.20
C PHE A 73 -14.10 3.77 11.98
N ASP A 74 -14.02 3.89 13.31
CA ASP A 74 -15.06 4.54 14.10
C ASP A 74 -14.42 5.39 15.21
N PRO A 75 -15.00 6.54 15.61
CA PRO A 75 -14.52 7.27 16.79
C PRO A 75 -14.67 6.45 18.08
N PRO A 76 -13.84 6.72 19.10
CA PRO A 76 -14.05 6.13 20.42
C PRO A 76 -15.40 6.57 21.00
N VAL A 77 -16.13 5.64 21.60
CA VAL A 77 -17.34 5.97 22.37
C VAL A 77 -16.93 6.85 23.56
N ASN A 78 -17.56 8.01 23.70
CA ASN A 78 -17.37 8.92 24.83
C ASN A 78 -18.71 9.24 25.49
N PRO A 79 -18.74 9.51 26.81
CA PRO A 79 -19.97 9.75 27.54
C PRO A 79 -20.64 11.11 27.24
N PHE A 80 -20.02 11.94 26.40
CA PHE A 80 -20.49 13.30 26.06
C PHE A 80 -21.03 13.41 24.63
N SER A 81 -21.10 12.30 23.88
CA SER A 81 -21.59 12.26 22.50
C SER A 81 -22.84 11.37 22.41
N PRO A 82 -23.68 11.55 21.37
CA PRO A 82 -24.78 10.64 21.11
C PRO A 82 -24.28 9.19 21.12
N GLN A 83 -24.86 8.36 21.98
CA GLN A 83 -24.42 6.98 22.11
C GLN A 83 -24.81 6.20 20.85
N LYS A 84 -23.82 5.78 20.07
CA LYS A 84 -24.02 4.74 19.06
C LYS A 84 -24.22 3.40 19.76
N THR A 85 -25.14 2.62 19.23
CA THR A 85 -25.30 1.22 19.61
C THR A 85 -24.10 0.38 19.14
N PRO A 86 -23.79 -0.74 19.81
CA PRO A 86 -22.74 -1.66 19.36
C PRO A 86 -22.95 -2.14 17.91
N GLU A 87 -24.20 -2.36 17.49
CA GLU A 87 -24.57 -2.75 16.14
C GLU A 87 -24.21 -1.69 15.10
N GLU A 88 -24.47 -0.41 15.40
CA GLU A 88 -24.09 0.71 14.54
C GLU A 88 -22.57 0.83 14.39
N ILE A 89 -21.81 0.65 15.47
CA ILE A 89 -20.33 0.66 15.46
C ILE A 89 -19.80 -0.46 14.57
N ARG A 90 -20.31 -1.69 14.74
CA ARG A 90 -19.93 -2.86 13.93
C ARG A 90 -20.24 -2.65 12.46
N SER A 91 -21.46 -2.22 12.15
CA SER A 91 -21.90 -1.98 10.77
C SER A 91 -21.06 -0.90 10.08
N THR A 92 -20.83 0.22 10.77
CA THR A 92 -20.03 1.33 10.25
C THR A 92 -18.59 0.91 9.99
N ALA A 93 -17.96 0.23 10.95
CA ALA A 93 -16.58 -0.22 10.81
C ALA A 93 -16.42 -1.26 9.69
N ALA A 94 -17.34 -2.22 9.59
CA ALA A 94 -17.33 -3.24 8.55
C ALA A 94 -17.52 -2.62 7.16
N GLN A 95 -18.45 -1.67 7.02
CA GLN A 95 -18.69 -0.98 5.75
C GLN A 95 -17.46 -0.16 5.33
N ARG A 96 -16.89 0.64 6.23
CA ARG A 96 -15.70 1.45 5.94
C ARG A 96 -14.48 0.59 5.59
N LEU A 97 -14.28 -0.52 6.30
CA LEU A 97 -13.23 -1.47 6.00
C LEU A 97 -13.38 -2.03 4.58
N LYS A 98 -14.60 -2.49 4.23
CA LYS A 98 -14.90 -3.02 2.90
C LYS A 98 -14.67 -1.97 1.81
N ASP A 99 -15.17 -0.75 2.01
CA ASP A 99 -15.02 0.35 1.07
C ASP A 99 -13.54 0.70 0.83
N VAL A 100 -12.74 0.76 1.90
CA VAL A 100 -11.30 1.02 1.79
C VAL A 100 -10.58 -0.12 1.07
N GLN A 101 -10.92 -1.38 1.38
CA GLN A 101 -10.33 -2.54 0.68
C GLN A 101 -10.60 -2.51 -0.82
N GLU A 102 -11.84 -2.23 -1.21
CA GLU A 102 -12.25 -2.18 -2.61
C GLU A 102 -11.58 -1.01 -3.35
N LYS A 103 -11.65 0.19 -2.77
CA LYS A 103 -11.05 1.39 -3.38
C LYS A 103 -9.53 1.29 -3.49
N LEU A 104 -8.83 0.81 -2.46
CA LEU A 104 -7.37 0.62 -2.52
C LEU A 104 -7.00 -0.43 -3.56
N THR A 105 -7.74 -1.53 -3.63
CA THR A 105 -7.55 -2.54 -4.68
C THR A 105 -7.67 -1.94 -6.07
N ASN A 106 -8.71 -1.12 -6.30
CA ASN A 106 -8.93 -0.48 -7.60
C ASN A 106 -7.86 0.54 -7.94
N VAL A 107 -7.45 1.38 -6.98
CA VAL A 107 -6.36 2.35 -7.18
C VAL A 107 -5.05 1.66 -7.52
N LEU A 108 -4.70 0.59 -6.81
CA LEU A 108 -3.48 -0.16 -7.09
C LEU A 108 -3.49 -0.80 -8.47
N LYS A 109 -4.61 -1.38 -8.91
CA LYS A 109 -4.78 -1.91 -10.27
C LYS A 109 -4.54 -0.84 -11.35
N GLN A 110 -5.06 0.37 -11.13
CA GLN A 110 -5.02 1.46 -12.10
C GLN A 110 -3.67 2.17 -12.17
N LYS A 111 -3.06 2.46 -11.01
CA LYS A 111 -1.88 3.34 -10.92
C LYS A 111 -0.58 2.60 -11.12
N VAL A 112 -0.47 1.35 -10.67
CA VAL A 112 0.83 0.65 -10.64
C VAL A 112 1.40 0.36 -12.02
N ALA A 113 0.54 0.12 -13.02
CA ALA A 113 0.97 -0.07 -14.40
C ALA A 113 1.64 1.18 -15.01
N GLN A 114 1.35 2.37 -14.46
CA GLN A 114 1.78 3.66 -14.99
C GLN A 114 3.08 4.16 -14.35
N LEU A 115 3.56 3.51 -13.27
CA LEU A 115 4.77 3.91 -12.59
C LEU A 115 5.98 3.65 -13.47
N GLU A 116 6.96 4.54 -13.48
CA GLU A 116 8.16 4.40 -14.30
C GLU A 116 9.35 3.86 -13.50
N SER A 117 9.41 4.21 -12.22
CA SER A 117 10.49 3.86 -11.28
C SER A 117 10.44 2.43 -10.73
N VAL A 118 9.30 1.75 -10.88
CA VAL A 118 9.11 0.38 -10.39
C VAL A 118 9.49 -0.59 -11.51
N GLY A 119 10.41 -1.52 -11.25
CA GLY A 119 10.79 -2.56 -12.19
C GLY A 119 9.65 -3.55 -12.49
N PRO A 120 9.68 -4.31 -13.60
CA PRO A 120 8.62 -5.27 -13.93
C PRO A 120 8.39 -6.35 -12.86
N ALA A 121 9.46 -6.80 -12.20
CA ALA A 121 9.42 -7.79 -11.13
C ALA A 121 9.13 -7.19 -9.73
N GLU A 122 9.22 -5.86 -9.60
CA GLU A 122 9.00 -5.16 -8.33
C GLU A 122 7.49 -5.00 -8.04
N SER A 123 7.20 -4.65 -6.79
CA SER A 123 5.84 -4.55 -6.27
C SER A 123 5.57 -3.16 -5.69
N VAL A 124 4.28 -2.83 -5.62
CA VAL A 124 3.80 -1.72 -4.80
C VAL A 124 2.98 -2.32 -3.67
N SER A 125 3.35 -1.99 -2.44
CA SER A 125 2.68 -2.48 -1.23
C SER A 125 2.10 -1.31 -0.43
N VAL A 126 0.86 -1.44 0.01
CA VAL A 126 0.19 -0.51 0.91
C VAL A 126 -0.09 -1.20 2.23
N VAL A 127 0.45 -0.66 3.33
CA VAL A 127 0.30 -1.15 4.70
C VAL A 127 -0.70 -0.25 5.42
N LEU A 128 -1.91 -0.76 5.59
CA LEU A 128 -2.97 -0.10 6.34
C LEU A 128 -2.91 -0.57 7.79
N ASN A 129 -2.40 0.29 8.69
CA ASN A 129 -2.44 0.04 10.13
C ASN A 129 -3.77 0.54 10.68
N ILE A 130 -4.42 -0.28 11.48
CA ILE A 130 -5.79 -0.05 11.92
C ILE A 130 -5.79 0.11 13.45
N LEU A 131 -6.14 1.30 13.91
CA LEU A 131 -6.37 1.56 15.32
C LEU A 131 -7.81 1.18 15.68
N ASN A 132 -7.96 0.17 16.53
CA ASN A 132 -9.24 -0.20 17.10
C ASN A 132 -9.55 0.68 18.33
N THR A 133 -10.34 1.72 18.11
CA THR A 133 -10.82 2.66 19.14
C THR A 133 -11.97 2.12 19.98
N ASN A 134 -12.59 1.00 19.57
CA ASN A 134 -13.75 0.39 20.21
C ASN A 134 -13.57 -1.14 20.41
N PRO A 135 -12.52 -1.59 21.11
CA PRO A 135 -12.13 -3.00 21.16
C PRO A 135 -13.17 -3.91 21.79
N ALA A 136 -13.99 -3.41 22.72
CA ALA A 136 -15.08 -4.17 23.32
C ALA A 136 -16.17 -4.56 22.32
N TYR A 137 -16.37 -3.77 21.27
CA TYR A 137 -17.42 -3.98 20.27
C TYR A 137 -16.88 -4.57 18.96
N LEU A 138 -15.57 -4.43 18.72
CA LEU A 138 -14.87 -4.86 17.50
C LEU A 138 -13.67 -5.80 17.83
N PRO A 139 -13.86 -6.91 18.56
CA PRO A 139 -12.74 -7.76 19.00
C PRO A 139 -11.99 -8.44 17.85
N ASP A 140 -12.64 -8.61 16.70
CA ASP A 140 -12.09 -9.28 15.52
C ASP A 140 -11.51 -8.32 14.47
N MET A 141 -11.47 -7.02 14.76
CA MET A 141 -10.92 -6.03 13.84
C MET A 141 -9.42 -6.29 13.61
N PRO A 142 -8.97 -6.45 12.36
CA PRO A 142 -7.55 -6.66 12.07
C PRO A 142 -6.76 -5.42 12.50
N SER A 143 -5.55 -5.62 13.01
CA SER A 143 -4.62 -4.54 13.35
C SER A 143 -3.86 -4.03 12.14
N GLN A 144 -3.72 -4.87 11.11
CA GLN A 144 -3.03 -4.50 9.88
C GLN A 144 -3.59 -5.23 8.66
N ILE A 145 -3.62 -4.51 7.53
CA ILE A 145 -3.91 -5.08 6.21
C ILE A 145 -2.84 -4.64 5.24
N ILE A 146 -2.22 -5.61 4.57
CA ILE A 146 -1.22 -5.36 3.52
C ILE A 146 -1.86 -5.68 2.17
N PHE A 147 -1.89 -4.68 1.31
CA PHE A 147 -2.20 -4.81 -0.11
C PHE A 147 -0.87 -4.85 -0.86
N SER A 148 -0.69 -5.79 -1.77
CA SER A 148 0.53 -5.87 -2.58
C SER A 148 0.19 -6.26 -4.01
N VAL A 149 0.76 -5.56 -4.96
CA VAL A 149 0.55 -5.79 -6.40
C VAL A 149 1.89 -5.75 -7.12
N LYS A 150 2.12 -6.73 -8.00
CA LYS A 150 3.30 -6.77 -8.85
C LYS A 150 3.06 -5.93 -10.09
N LYS A 151 4.07 -5.18 -10.55
CA LYS A 151 3.92 -4.34 -11.75
C LYS A 151 3.55 -5.14 -13.00
N GLN A 152 4.12 -6.33 -13.16
CA GLN A 152 3.82 -7.24 -14.27
C GLN A 152 2.45 -7.95 -14.18
N ASP A 153 1.75 -7.89 -13.04
CA ASP A 153 0.46 -8.58 -12.82
C ASP A 153 -0.48 -7.68 -12.02
N THR A 154 -0.82 -6.52 -12.61
CA THR A 154 -1.65 -5.53 -11.91
C THR A 154 -3.08 -6.00 -11.69
N ALA A 155 -3.56 -7.01 -12.44
CA ALA A 155 -4.90 -7.56 -12.27
C ALA A 155 -5.11 -8.25 -10.91
N ARG A 156 -4.03 -8.75 -10.29
CA ARG A 156 -4.06 -9.50 -9.04
C ARG A 156 -3.44 -8.71 -7.90
N VAL A 157 -4.30 -8.19 -7.02
CA VAL A 157 -3.89 -7.58 -5.76
C VAL A 157 -3.97 -8.63 -4.66
N SER A 158 -2.84 -8.90 -4.01
CA SER A 158 -2.78 -9.75 -2.81
C SER A 158 -3.19 -8.93 -1.60
N LEU A 159 -4.07 -9.50 -0.77
CA LEU A 159 -4.54 -8.89 0.47
C LEU A 159 -4.21 -9.85 1.62
N ARG A 160 -3.47 -9.37 2.62
CA ARG A 160 -3.10 -10.14 3.83
C ARG A 160 -3.54 -9.37 5.07
N GLN A 161 -4.24 -10.03 5.97
CA GLN A 161 -4.74 -9.43 7.21
C GLN A 161 -3.99 -10.03 8.40
N TYR A 162 -3.70 -9.20 9.39
CA TYR A 162 -3.03 -9.59 10.64
C TYR A 162 -3.87 -9.11 11.83
N LYS A 163 -3.83 -9.91 12.91
CA LYS A 163 -4.41 -9.59 14.21
C LYS A 163 -3.33 -9.05 15.13
#